data_AF-A0A382QJ20-F1
#
_entry.id   AF-A0A382QJ20-F1
#
_cell.length_a   1.000
_cell.length_b   1.000
_cell.length_c   1.000
_cell.angle_alpha   90.00
_cell.angle_beta   90.00
_cell.angle_gamma   90.00
#
_symmetry.space_group_name_H-M   'P 1'
#
loop_
_entity.id
_entity.type
_entity.pdbx_description
1 polymer ?
#
loop_
_entity_poly.entity_id
_entity_poly.type
_entity_poly.pdbx_seq_one_letter_code
_entity_poly.pdbx_strand_id
1 'polypeptide(L)'
;ARSRKYYSEIEFGSKDTYIFGPESSGIPPAVLDTIPKERHLLIPMKPGNRSLNIANAVSIIVYEAWRQNNFENAGPPRTISVAEN
;
A
#
# COMPACT_ATOMS: atom_id res chain seq x y z
N ALA A 1 -12.59 3.26 14.71
CA ALA A 1 -12.51 4.62 14.12
C ALA A 1 -11.56 4.56 12.93
N ARG A 2 -11.97 5.06 11.75
CA ARG A 2 -11.13 5.01 10.53
C ARG A 2 -9.84 5.82 10.76
N SER A 3 -8.71 5.32 10.25
CA SER A 3 -7.44 6.03 10.32
C SER A 3 -7.55 7.47 9.80
N ARG A 4 -6.67 8.34 10.28
CA ARG A 4 -6.49 9.70 9.76
C ARG A 4 -5.19 9.89 8.97
N LYS A 5 -4.38 8.83 8.81
CA LYS A 5 -3.10 8.90 8.11
C LYS A 5 -3.16 8.24 6.74
N TYR A 6 -2.61 8.93 5.75
CA TYR A 6 -2.34 8.35 4.44
C TYR A 6 -1.10 7.46 4.51
N TYR A 7 -1.07 6.45 3.65
CA TYR A 7 0.05 5.51 3.56
C TYR A 7 1.39 6.22 3.33
N SER A 8 1.38 7.36 2.64
CA SER A 8 2.58 8.15 2.30
C SER A 8 3.11 9.02 3.45
N GLU A 9 2.45 9.03 4.62
CA GLU A 9 2.83 9.87 5.77
C GLU A 9 3.55 9.07 6.88
N ILE A 10 3.88 7.81 6.62
CA ILE A 10 4.58 6.95 7.57
C ILE A 10 5.91 6.46 7.01
N GLU A 11 6.79 6.08 7.92
CA GLU A 11 8.02 5.37 7.61
C GLU A 11 7.74 3.86 7.61
N PHE A 12 8.06 3.20 6.50
CA PHE A 12 7.94 1.76 6.35
C PHE A 12 9.26 1.07 6.68
N GLY A 13 9.22 0.09 7.58
CA GLY A 13 10.36 -0.77 7.90
C GLY A 13 10.50 -1.94 6.93
N SER A 14 11.74 -2.39 6.71
CA SER A 14 12.05 -3.54 5.85
C SER A 14 11.51 -4.89 6.34
N LYS A 15 11.01 -4.94 7.58
CA LYS A 15 10.43 -6.14 8.22
C LYS A 15 8.95 -5.97 8.57
N ASP A 16 8.31 -4.93 8.05
CA ASP A 16 6.90 -4.68 8.32
C ASP A 16 6.01 -5.75 7.70
N THR A 17 4.87 -5.97 8.34
CA THR A 17 3.81 -6.84 7.83
C THR A 17 2.58 -6.00 7.51
N TYR A 18 2.02 -6.22 6.32
CA TYR A 18 0.84 -5.51 5.84
C TYR A 18 -0.35 -6.46 5.81
N ILE A 19 -1.47 -6.03 6.39
CA ILE A 19 -2.71 -6.80 6.43
C ILE A 19 -3.72 -6.13 5.51
N PHE A 20 -4.28 -6.91 4.59
CA PHE A 20 -5.34 -6.48 3.68
C PHE A 20 -6.57 -7.36 3.91
N GLY A 21 -7.74 -6.75 3.94
CA GLY A 21 -9.00 -7.47 4.06
C GLY A 21 -9.52 -7.94 2.69
N PRO A 22 -10.47 -8.89 2.66
CA PRO A 22 -11.18 -9.25 1.44
C PRO A 22 -11.82 -8.03 0.76
N GLU A 23 -11.88 -8.03 -0.57
CA GLU A 23 -12.40 -6.90 -1.35
C GLU A 23 -13.87 -6.57 -1.04
N SER A 24 -14.68 -7.58 -0.76
CA SER A 24 -16.11 -7.44 -0.50
C SER A 24 -16.44 -6.93 0.90
N SER A 25 -15.62 -7.26 1.90
CA SER A 25 -15.96 -7.05 3.31
C SER A 25 -14.95 -6.22 4.10
N GLY A 26 -13.74 -6.00 3.56
CA GLY A 26 -12.64 -5.39 4.28
C GLY A 26 -12.17 -6.20 5.48
N ILE A 27 -11.32 -5.60 6.31
CA ILE A 27 -10.80 -6.24 7.53
C ILE A 27 -11.90 -6.22 8.61
N PRO A 28 -12.21 -7.35 9.26
CA PRO A 28 -13.18 -7.39 10.35
C PRO A 28 -12.83 -6.39 11.47
N PRO A 29 -13.81 -5.67 12.05
CA PRO A 29 -13.54 -4.70 13.13
C PRO A 29 -12.78 -5.31 14.31
N ALA A 30 -13.11 -6.55 14.69
CA ALA A 30 -12.43 -7.25 15.77
C ALA A 30 -10.92 -7.43 15.52
N VAL A 31 -10.48 -7.57 14.26
CA VAL A 31 -9.05 -7.64 13.90
C VAL A 31 -8.44 -6.25 13.85
N LEU A 32 -9.17 -5.24 13.34
CA LEU A 32 -8.68 -3.86 13.35
C LEU A 32 -8.46 -3.33 14.77
N ASP A 33 -9.32 -3.71 15.71
CA ASP A 33 -9.24 -3.28 17.10
C ASP A 33 -8.04 -3.88 17.85
N THR A 34 -7.42 -4.96 17.34
CA THR A 34 -6.15 -5.48 17.89
C THR A 34 -4.92 -4.72 17.38
N ILE A 35 -5.08 -3.82 16.41
CA ILE A 35 -3.99 -3.07 15.79
C ILE A 35 -4.06 -1.61 16.25
N PRO A 36 -2.95 -1.01 16.74
CA PRO A 36 -2.93 0.41 17.09
C PRO A 36 -3.42 1.29 15.94
N LYS A 37 -4.24 2.30 16.25
CA LYS A 37 -4.89 3.15 15.24
C LYS A 37 -3.89 3.92 14.38
N GLU A 38 -2.70 4.19 14.91
CA GLU A 38 -1.59 4.84 14.24
C GLU A 38 -1.02 3.99 13.09
N ARG A 39 -1.27 2.68 13.11
CA ARG A 39 -0.87 1.72 12.09
C ARG A 39 -1.99 1.38 11.11
N HIS A 40 -3.17 1.97 11.28
CA HIS A 40 -4.21 1.89 10.26
C HIS A 40 -3.83 2.88 9.15
N LEU A 41 -3.81 2.47 7.89
CA LEU A 41 -3.39 3.30 6.77
C LEU A 41 -4.52 3.47 5.76
N LEU A 42 -4.51 4.59 5.04
CA LEU A 42 -5.46 4.87 3.96
C LEU A 42 -4.73 5.19 2.65
N ILE A 43 -5.29 4.71 1.55
CA ILE A 43 -4.97 5.22 0.21
C ILE A 43 -5.95 6.35 -0.08
N PRO A 44 -5.49 7.58 -0.36
CA PRO A 44 -6.37 8.71 -0.63
C PRO A 44 -7.18 8.45 -1.91
N MET A 45 -8.48 8.76 -1.85
CA MET A 45 -9.41 8.61 -2.99
C MET A 45 -10.26 9.88 -3.12
N LYS A 46 -10.69 10.21 -4.34
CA LYS A 46 -11.64 11.29 -4.57
C LYS A 46 -13.00 10.94 -3.92
N PRO A 47 -13.73 11.93 -3.38
CA PRO A 47 -15.08 11.71 -2.84
C PRO A 47 -16.00 11.05 -3.87
N GLY A 48 -16.80 10.08 -3.44
CA GLY A 48 -17.74 9.34 -4.30
C GLY A 48 -17.14 8.17 -5.07
N ASN A 49 -15.81 8.00 -5.09
CA ASN A 49 -15.19 6.85 -5.72
C ASN A 49 -15.38 5.59 -4.86
N ARG A 50 -15.63 4.46 -5.52
CA ARG A 50 -15.53 3.13 -4.89
C ARG A 50 -14.08 2.84 -4.53
N SER A 51 -13.86 1.98 -3.54
CA SER A 51 -12.54 1.48 -3.17
C SER A 51 -11.78 0.90 -4.36
N LEU A 52 -10.45 0.99 -4.31
CA LEU A 52 -9.59 0.28 -5.26
C LEU A 52 -9.78 -1.23 -5.11
N ASN A 53 -9.55 -1.97 -6.20
CA ASN A 53 -9.41 -3.41 -6.09
C ASN A 53 -8.23 -3.75 -5.14
N ILE A 54 -8.25 -4.96 -4.59
CA ILE A 54 -7.24 -5.38 -3.62
C ILE A 54 -5.83 -5.40 -4.23
N ALA A 55 -5.68 -5.81 -5.50
CA ALA A 55 -4.38 -5.91 -6.16
C ALA A 55 -3.68 -4.55 -6.31
N ASN A 56 -4.42 -3.50 -6.68
CA ASN A 56 -3.89 -2.14 -6.79
C ASN A 56 -3.57 -1.58 -5.41
N ALA A 57 -4.43 -1.83 -4.41
CA ALA A 57 -4.15 -1.41 -3.04
C ALA A 57 -2.85 -2.04 -2.50
N VAL A 58 -2.66 -3.36 -2.69
CA VAL A 58 -1.43 -4.07 -2.33
C VAL A 58 -0.23 -3.48 -3.08
N SER A 59 -0.36 -3.30 -4.40
CA SER A 59 0.72 -2.77 -5.24
C SER A 59 1.19 -1.39 -4.76
N ILE A 60 0.26 -0.48 -4.44
CA ILE A 60 0.57 0.87 -3.96
C ILE A 60 1.36 0.81 -2.65
N ILE A 61 0.88 0.05 -1.67
CA ILE A 61 1.53 -0.04 -0.35
C ILE A 61 2.90 -0.70 -0.44
N VAL A 62 3.00 -1.82 -1.15
CA VAL A 62 4.26 -2.56 -1.30
C VAL A 62 5.29 -1.73 -2.05
N TYR A 63 4.92 -1.03 -3.12
CA TYR A 63 5.89 -0.20 -3.85
C TYR A 63 6.31 1.04 -3.09
N GLU A 64 5.45 1.66 -2.27
CA GLU A 64 5.89 2.77 -1.40
C GLU A 64 6.85 2.27 -0.32
N ALA A 65 6.53 1.14 0.33
CA ALA A 65 7.45 0.53 1.28
C ALA A 65 8.79 0.19 0.63
N TRP A 66 8.77 -0.42 -0.55
CA TRP A 66 9.99 -0.77 -1.29
C TRP A 66 10.77 0.49 -1.70
N ARG A 67 10.09 1.56 -2.14
CA ARG A 67 10.70 2.85 -2.47
C ARG A 67 11.40 3.47 -1.27
N GLN A 68 10.77 3.49 -0.10
CA GLN A 68 11.39 3.98 1.14
C GLN A 68 12.58 3.12 1.56
N ASN A 69 12.55 1.83 1.26
CA ASN A 69 13.66 0.90 1.43
C ASN A 69 14.60 0.85 0.20
N ASN A 70 14.72 1.97 -0.53
CA ASN A 70 15.64 2.18 -1.65
C ASN A 70 15.56 1.15 -2.78
N PHE A 71 14.38 0.55 -2.98
CA PHE A 71 14.17 -0.55 -3.92
C PHE A 71 15.21 -1.67 -3.77
N GLU A 72 15.57 -2.04 -2.54
CA GLU A 72 16.57 -3.07 -2.26
C GLU A 72 16.31 -4.35 -3.07
N ASN A 73 17.37 -4.89 -3.70
CA ASN A 73 17.33 -6.04 -4.61
C ASN A 73 16.59 -5.82 -5.96
N ALA A 74 16.25 -4.58 -6.32
CA ALA A 74 15.81 -4.31 -7.68
C ALA A 74 16.91 -4.63 -8.70
N GLY A 75 16.54 -5.29 -9.79
CA GLY A 75 17.41 -5.44 -10.95
C GLY A 75 17.71 -4.07 -11.59
N PRO A 76 18.72 -3.98 -12.47
CA PRO A 76 18.99 -2.76 -13.20
C PRO A 76 17.74 -2.31 -13.98
N PRO A 77 17.52 -0.99 -14.14
CA PRO A 77 16.44 -0.48 -14.98
C PRO A 77 16.51 -1.15 -16.36
N ARG A 78 15.38 -1.69 -16.83
CA ARG A 78 15.32 -2.25 -18.17
C ARG A 78 15.34 -1.10 -19.17
N THR A 79 16.43 -0.99 -19.93
CA THR A 79 16.46 -0.11 -21.11
C THR A 79 15.53 -0.73 -22.14
N ILE A 80 14.40 -0.09 -22.41
CA ILE A 80 13.60 -0.43 -23.59
C ILE A 80 14.38 0.14 -24.77
N SER A 81 15.03 -0.74 -25.54
CA SER A 81 15.49 -0.38 -26.87
C SER A 81 14.25 -0.07 -27.70
N VAL A 82 13.95 1.22 -27.87
CA VAL A 82 12.98 1.65 -28.86
C VAL A 82 13.58 1.21 -30.19
N ALA A 83 13.00 0.19 -30.82
CA ALA A 83 13.36 -0.15 -32.18
C ALA A 83 13.03 1.08 -33.03
N GLU A 84 14.06 1.72 -33.58
CA GLU A 84 13.90 2.75 -34.59
C GLU A 84 13.22 2.08 -35.80
N ASN A 85 12.01 2.54 -36.12
CA ASN A 85 11.37 2.27 -37.40
C ASN A 85 11.84 3.32 -38.41
#